data_AF-A0A101NMV6-F1
#
_entry.id   AF-A0A101NMV6-F1
#
_cell.length_a   1.000
_cell.length_b   1.000
_cell.length_c   1.000
_cell.angle_alpha   90.00
_cell.angle_beta   90.00
_cell.angle_gamma   90.00
#
_symmetry.space_group_name_H-M   'P 1'
#
loop_
_entity.id
_entity.type
_entity.pdbx_description
1 polymer ?
#
loop_
_entity_poly.entity_id
_entity_poly.type
_entity_poly.pdbx_seq_one_letter_code
_entity_poly.pdbx_strand_id
1 'polypeptide(L)' 'MHRVEHLTDIQERILRCIRQAIVDHGEAPTVREIGDAVGMSSRSSVHYQLVELEAKHAIVREPGRSRGIRLA' A
#
# COMPACT_ATOMS: atom_id res chain seq x y z
N MET A 1 -4.58 -5.49 -19.57
CA MET A 1 -3.63 -5.64 -18.45
C MET A 1 -3.11 -4.26 -18.11
N HIS A 2 -3.66 -3.61 -17.08
CA HIS A 2 -3.22 -2.27 -16.66
C HIS A 2 -1.80 -2.39 -16.09
N ARG A 3 -0.80 -2.23 -16.94
CA ARG A 3 0.57 -2.04 -16.49
C ARG A 3 0.57 -0.70 -15.78
N VAL A 4 0.79 -0.70 -14.47
CA VAL A 4 0.94 0.54 -13.70
C VAL A 4 2.28 1.13 -14.13
N GLU A 5 2.29 1.93 -15.21
CA GLU A 5 3.50 2.19 -16.00
C GLU A 5 4.57 3.04 -15.30
N HIS A 6 4.33 3.57 -14.09
CA HIS A 6 5.30 4.40 -13.38
C HIS A 6 5.20 4.24 -11.86
N LEU A 7 5.45 3.04 -11.32
CA LEU A 7 5.65 2.87 -9.88
C LEU A 7 7.11 3.18 -9.51
N THR A 8 7.31 3.98 -8.46
CA THR A 8 8.64 4.12 -7.86
C THR A 8 9.01 2.86 -7.10
N ASP A 9 10.31 2.66 -6.83
CA ASP A 9 10.78 1.51 -6.03
C ASP A 9 10.05 1.38 -4.69
N ILE A 10 9.83 2.51 -4.00
CA ILE A 10 9.06 2.57 -2.75
C ILE A 10 7.61 2.13 -2.97
N GLN A 11 6.95 2.61 -4.01
CA GLN A 11 5.55 2.26 -4.31
C GLN A 11 5.42 0.77 -4.63
N GLU A 12 6.37 0.21 -5.38
CA GLU A 12 6.41 -1.23 -5.65
C GLU A 12 6.61 -2.04 -4.37
N ARG A 13 7.52 -1.61 -3.49
CA ARG A 13 7.74 -2.26 -2.18
C ARG A 13 6.49 -2.22 -1.30
N ILE A 14 5.77 -1.09 -1.28
CA ILE A 14 4.50 -0.96 -0.55
C ILE A 14 3.45 -1.93 -1.13
N LEU A 15 3.27 -1.96 -2.44
CA LEU A 15 2.34 -2.90 -3.10
C LEU A 15 2.70 -4.36 -2.82
N ARG A 16 4.00 -4.68 -2.84
CA ARG A 16 4.50 -6.02 -2.56
C ARG A 16 4.21 -6.41 -1.10
N CYS A 17 4.43 -5.51 -0.16
CA CYS A 17 4.09 -5.69 1.25
C CYS A 17 2.59 -5.97 1.44
N ILE A 18 1.72 -5.14 0.83
CA ILE A 18 0.27 -5.32 0.90
C ILE A 18 -0.14 -6.68 0.31
N ARG A 19 0.40 -7.04 -0.85
CA ARG A 19 0.11 -8.32 -1.51
C ARG A 19 0.55 -9.50 -0.63
N GLN A 20 1.75 -9.45 -0.06
CA GLN A 20 2.25 -10.52 0.80
C GLN A 20 1.42 -10.67 2.08
N ALA A 21 1.08 -9.56 2.75
CA ALA A 21 0.24 -9.60 3.94
C ALA A 21 -1.17 -10.17 3.67
N ILE A 22 -1.78 -9.84 2.52
CA ILE A 22 -3.06 -10.44 2.12
C ILE A 22 -2.91 -11.95 1.87
N VAL A 23 -1.80 -12.37 1.26
CA VAL A 23 -1.54 -13.80 0.97
C VAL A 23 -1.26 -14.59 2.25
N ASP A 24 -0.51 -14.02 3.19
CA ASP A 24 -0.05 -14.70 4.41
C ASP A 24 -1.11 -14.66 5.53
N HIS A 25 -1.74 -13.51 5.73
CA HIS A 25 -2.67 -13.26 6.84
C HIS A 25 -4.14 -13.17 6.41
N GLY A 26 -4.43 -13.09 5.11
CA GLY A 26 -5.80 -12.90 4.60
C GLY A 26 -6.31 -11.46 4.69
N GLU A 27 -5.48 -10.52 5.15
CA GLU A 27 -5.87 -9.13 5.37
C GLU A 27 -4.75 -8.14 5.03
N ALA A 28 -5.14 -6.90 4.75
CA ALA A 28 -4.19 -5.85 4.41
C ALA A 28 -3.44 -5.33 5.64
N PRO A 29 -2.15 -4.97 5.48
CA PRO A 29 -1.35 -4.42 6.57
C PRO A 29 -1.82 -3.00 6.88
N THR A 30 -1.61 -2.58 8.12
CA THR A 30 -1.87 -1.21 8.56
C THR A 30 -0.81 -0.25 8.03
N VAL A 31 -1.12 1.04 8.00
CA VAL A 31 -0.17 2.11 7.62
C VAL A 31 1.14 2.03 8.42
N ARG A 32 1.07 1.61 9.68
CA ARG A 32 2.26 1.47 10.54
C ARG A 32 3.13 0.29 10.10
N GLU A 33 2.52 -0.86 9.82
CA GLU A 33 3.23 -2.06 9.36
C GLU A 33 3.85 -1.85 7.98
N ILE A 34 3.15 -1.16 7.08
CA ILE A 34 3.70 -0.78 5.77
C ILE A 34 4.94 0.10 5.95
N GLY A 35 4.88 1.10 6.84
CA GLY A 35 6.00 1.98 7.12
C GLY A 35 7.22 1.22 7.64
N ASP A 36 7.01 0.29 8.57
CA ASP A 36 8.07 -0.56 9.12
C ASP A 36 8.70 -1.45 8.03
N ALA A 37 7.88 -2.10 7.21
CA ALA A 37 8.33 -2.99 6.14
C ALA A 37 9.12 -2.27 5.03
N VAL A 38 8.81 -1.00 4.75
CA VAL A 38 9.48 -0.22 3.69
C VAL A 38 10.55 0.75 4.21
N GLY A 39 10.77 0.80 5.53
CA GLY A 39 11.78 1.66 6.16
C GLY A 39 11.38 3.14 6.24
N MET A 40 10.08 3.43 6.29
CA MET A 40 9.54 4.79 6.44
C MET A 40 9.16 5.08 7.89
N SER A 41 9.90 6.00 8.52
CA SER A 41 9.65 6.41 9.91
C SER A 41 8.37 7.24 10.09
N SER A 42 7.89 7.89 9.03
CA SER A 42 6.76 8.84 9.10
C SER A 42 5.49 8.27 8.46
N ARG A 43 4.43 8.13 9.26
CA ARG A 43 3.10 7.70 8.80
C ARG A 43 2.54 8.60 7.69
N SER A 44 2.84 9.90 7.74
CA SER A 44 2.44 10.86 6.71
C SER A 44 3.05 10.55 5.35
N SER A 45 4.32 10.12 5.32
CA SER A 45 5.01 9.72 4.09
C SER A 45 4.40 8.45 3.51
N VAL A 46 4.08 7.47 4.36
CA VAL A 46 3.36 6.26 3.94
C VAL A 46 1.99 6.61 3.37
N HIS A 47 1.24 7.47 4.06
CA HIS A 47 -0.07 7.92 3.60
C HIS A 47 0.00 8.59 2.23
N TYR A 48 0.99 9.45 2.00
CA TYR A 48 1.23 10.08 0.69
C TYR A 48 1.46 9.02 -0.41
N GLN A 49 2.31 8.02 -0.17
CA GLN A 49 2.54 6.95 -1.15
C GLN A 49 1.28 6.13 -1.41
N LEU A 50 0.46 5.88 -0.38
CA LEU A 50 -0.82 5.18 -0.53
C LEU A 50 -1.84 5.98 -1.35
N VAL A 51 -1.89 7.30 -1.21
CA VAL A 51 -2.73 8.18 -2.05
C VAL A 51 -2.28 8.11 -3.51
N GLU A 52 -0.97 8.15 -3.77
CA GLU A 52 -0.43 8.03 -5.13
C GLU A 52 -0.76 6.66 -5.75
N LEU A 53 -0.66 5.58 -4.97
CA LEU A 53 -1.04 4.24 -5.41
C LEU A 53 -2.53 4.11 -5.71
N GLU A 54 -3.38 4.79 -4.94
CA GLU A 54 -4.83 4.85 -5.17
C GLU A 54 -5.14 5.62 -6.47
N ALA A 55 -4.50 6.78 -6.66
CA ALA A 55 -4.64 7.57 -7.90
C ALA A 55 -4.20 6.78 -9.14
N LYS A 56 -3.19 5.92 -8.99
CA LYS A 56 -2.71 5.00 -10.04
C LYS A 56 -3.59 3.77 -10.24
N HIS A 57 -4.72 3.66 -9.53
CA HIS A 57 -5.62 2.50 -9.56
C HIS A 57 -4.89 1.19 -9.26
N ALA A 58 -3.88 1.23 -8.38
CA ALA A 58 -3.16 0.04 -7.93
C ALA A 58 -3.72 -0.51 -6.61
N ILE A 59 -4.31 0.37 -5.78
CA ILE A 59 -5.03 0.00 -4.57
C ILE A 59 -6.34 0.78 -4.46
N VAL A 60 -7.26 0.25 -3.66
CA VAL A 60 -8.47 0.94 -3.20
C VAL A 60 -8.40 1.04 -1.69
N ARG A 61 -8.70 2.21 -1.14
CA ARG A 61 -8.71 2.44 0.31
C ARG A 61 -10.12 2.75 0.79
N GLU A 62 -10.52 2.12 1.89
CA GLU A 62 -11.74 2.45 2.61
C GLU A 62 -11.41 3.43 3.75
N PRO A 63 -11.85 4.70 3.66
CA PRO A 63 -11.62 5.67 4.72
C PRO A 63 -12.30 5.21 6.02
N GLY A 64 -11.60 5.37 7.14
CA GLY A 64 -12.09 4.98 8.47
C GLY A 64 -11.83 3.51 8.86
N ARG A 65 -11.24 2.69 7.99
CA ARG A 65 -10.79 1.33 8.34
C ARG A 65 -9.27 1.21 8.31
N SER A 66 -8.69 0.86 9.46
CA SER A 66 -7.24 0.67 9.63
C SER A 66 -6.62 -0.35 8.67
N ARG A 67 -7.41 -1.33 8.23
CA ARG A 67 -7.05 -2.40 7.27
C ARG A 67 -7.91 -2.37 6.01
N GLY A 68 -8.46 -1.21 5.68
CA GLY A 68 -9.35 -1.01 4.54
C GLY A 68 -8.63 -0.92 3.20
N ILE A 69 -7.51 -1.62 2.98
CA ILE A 69 -6.76 -1.53 1.72
C ILE A 69 -7.05 -2.79 0.90
N ARG A 70 -7.42 -2.62 -0.37
CA ARG A 70 -7.59 -3.72 -1.33
C ARG A 70 -6.72 -3.47 -2.56
N LEU A 71 -6.26 -4.54 -3.19
CA LEU A 71 -5.62 -4.45 -4.50
C LEU A 71 -6.71 -4.25 -5.56
N ALA A 72 -6.48 -3.33 -6.49
CA ALA A 72 -7.36 -3.05 -7.63
C ALA A 72 -7.10 -4.01 -8.80
#